data_AF-D7DNP0-F1
#
_entry.id   AF-D7DNP0-F1
#
_cell.length_a   1.000
_cell.length_b   1.000
_cell.length_c   1.000
_cell.angle_alpha   90.00
_cell.angle_beta   90.00
_cell.angle_gamma   90.00
#
_symmetry.space_group_name_H-M   'P 1'
#
loop_
_entity.id
_entity.type
_entity.pdbx_description
1 polymer ?
#
loop_
_entity_poly.entity_id
_entity_poly.type
_entity_poly.pdbx_seq_one_letter_code
_entity_poly.pdbx_strand_id
1 'polypeptide(L)'
;MTRLMIALLYMCATTYSWAMPMDELVQDISQHVVKIQVGLANGGYGLGSGVVIAKDQVVTNCHVVASAVSVTINAKGENYAASALKPDWHHDLCILKVEGLNLPVANIGSSQNLKYEQPVYSVGFAGFSPRPNATSGYVKGLYPMDDSVVVRASNTFRLGDSGGGVFDESGNLVAIITVKSPGHNAFYYNMSVEWVKHLLNQPEQSIVSASELPFWAESEEKWPFFMRIVQPLKTENWEMLNKIAVAWYAKEPNTTEALFYRAIAEYSLKNEAKAEQHFSQVVAKNGNNSSAMYYLGLIAENTGKHMEALNLVAALDNLDQITAGELKVAMGIAEN
;
A
#
# COMPACT_ATOMS: atom_id res chain seq x y z
N MET A 1 1.08 34.34 -60.25
CA MET A 1 0.44 34.52 -58.93
C MET A 1 0.55 33.21 -58.17
N THR A 2 1.58 33.12 -57.35
CA THR A 2 2.02 31.93 -56.60
C THR A 2 1.15 31.75 -55.36
N ARG A 3 0.50 30.59 -55.21
CA ARG A 3 -0.29 30.23 -54.02
C ARG A 3 0.65 29.75 -52.92
N LEU A 4 0.68 30.47 -51.80
CA LEU A 4 1.42 30.12 -50.59
C LEU A 4 0.58 29.09 -49.79
N MET A 5 1.05 27.83 -49.71
CA MET A 5 0.50 26.86 -48.74
C MET A 5 1.20 27.08 -47.40
N ILE A 6 0.45 27.48 -46.38
CA ILE A 6 0.91 27.52 -45.00
C ILE A 6 0.65 26.13 -44.41
N ALA A 7 1.71 25.35 -44.21
CA ALA A 7 1.65 24.11 -43.44
C ALA A 7 1.75 24.46 -41.95
N LEU A 8 0.68 24.21 -41.20
CA LEU A 8 0.69 24.26 -39.74
C LEU A 8 1.46 23.04 -39.21
N LEU A 9 2.69 23.26 -38.72
CA LEU A 9 3.39 22.26 -37.90
C LEU A 9 2.75 22.26 -36.50
N TYR A 10 2.08 21.16 -36.15
CA TYR A 10 1.74 20.86 -34.77
C TYR A 10 3.01 20.46 -34.02
N MET A 11 3.52 21.37 -33.18
CA MET A 11 4.56 21.06 -32.20
C MET A 11 3.92 20.19 -31.12
N CYS A 12 4.17 18.88 -31.17
CA CYS A 12 3.85 17.96 -30.09
C CYS A 12 4.84 18.25 -28.95
N ALA A 13 4.40 18.96 -27.91
CA ALA A 13 5.19 19.17 -26.71
C ALA A 13 5.28 17.83 -25.97
N THR A 14 6.39 17.12 -26.14
CA THR A 14 6.73 15.97 -25.31
C THR A 14 6.99 16.49 -23.90
N THR A 15 6.04 16.30 -22.98
CA THR A 15 6.29 16.48 -21.56
C THR A 15 7.29 15.42 -21.13
N TYR A 16 8.55 15.81 -20.95
CA TYR A 16 9.53 14.97 -20.28
C TYR A 16 9.06 14.82 -18.82
N SER A 17 8.54 13.66 -18.46
CA SER A 17 8.39 13.27 -17.06
C SER A 17 9.79 13.00 -16.53
N TRP A 18 10.40 14.01 -15.90
CA TRP A 18 11.64 13.82 -15.16
C TRP A 18 11.30 13.06 -13.88
N ALA A 19 11.57 11.76 -13.86
CA ALA A 19 11.62 11.03 -12.60
C ALA A 19 12.75 11.65 -11.76
N MET A 20 12.47 12.02 -10.51
CA MET A 20 13.52 12.51 -9.61
C MET A 20 14.53 11.38 -9.37
N PRO A 21 15.84 11.66 -9.35
CA PRO A 21 16.82 10.70 -8.85
C PRO A 21 16.40 10.18 -7.49
N MET A 22 16.53 8.87 -7.25
CA MET A 22 16.06 8.20 -6.02
C MET A 22 16.49 8.93 -4.74
N ASP A 23 17.75 9.34 -4.66
CA ASP A 23 18.30 10.00 -3.48
C ASP A 23 17.66 11.38 -3.25
N GLU A 24 17.39 12.12 -4.33
CA GLU A 24 16.72 13.42 -4.28
C GLU A 24 15.25 13.25 -3.87
N LEU A 25 14.56 12.26 -4.45
CA LEU A 25 13.19 11.91 -4.06
C LEU A 25 13.11 11.56 -2.58
N VAL A 26 13.96 10.63 -2.11
CA VAL A 26 13.99 10.19 -0.70
C VAL A 26 14.30 11.36 0.23
N GLN A 27 15.24 12.22 -0.14
CA GLN A 27 15.53 13.43 0.62
C GLN A 27 14.32 14.36 0.67
N ASP A 28 13.58 14.51 -0.43
CA ASP A 28 12.38 15.34 -0.53
C ASP A 28 11.24 14.84 0.34
N ILE A 29 10.81 13.60 0.13
CA ILE A 29 9.67 13.03 0.87
C ILE A 29 9.96 12.92 2.37
N SER A 30 11.22 12.75 2.77
CA SER A 30 11.62 12.69 4.19
C SER A 30 11.41 14.01 4.94
N GLN A 31 11.33 15.15 4.26
CA GLN A 31 11.11 16.46 4.89
C GLN A 31 9.71 16.59 5.48
N HIS A 32 8.75 15.83 4.93
CA HIS A 32 7.34 15.87 5.30
C HIS A 32 6.99 14.95 6.46
N VAL A 33 7.89 14.03 6.82
CA VAL A 33 7.64 13.01 7.83
C VAL A 33 8.24 13.44 9.16
N VAL A 34 7.46 13.27 10.23
CA VAL A 34 7.82 13.63 11.60
C VAL A 34 7.75 12.42 12.51
N LYS A 35 8.47 12.50 13.63
CA LYS A 35 8.39 11.49 14.68
C LYS A 35 7.31 11.89 15.68
N ILE A 36 6.51 10.91 16.10
CA ILE A 36 5.50 11.10 17.13
C ILE A 36 5.92 10.32 18.38
N GLN A 37 5.85 10.99 19.53
CA GLN A 37 6.03 10.39 20.83
C GLN A 37 4.78 10.66 21.66
N VAL A 38 4.20 9.61 22.23
CA VAL A 38 3.03 9.71 23.10
C VAL A 38 3.40 9.41 24.54
N GLY A 39 2.91 10.20 25.49
CA GLY A 39 2.98 9.89 26.91
C GLY A 39 1.75 9.11 27.35
N LEU A 40 1.93 8.08 28.17
CA LEU A 40 0.85 7.22 28.68
C LEU A 40 0.58 7.49 30.16
N ALA A 41 -0.64 7.21 30.62
CA ALA A 41 -1.05 7.44 32.01
C ALA A 41 -0.21 6.68 33.05
N ASN A 42 0.40 5.55 32.66
CA ASN A 42 1.27 4.74 33.51
C ASN A 42 2.73 5.25 33.57
N GLY A 43 3.03 6.42 32.98
CA GLY A 43 4.37 6.98 32.88
C GLY A 43 5.23 6.39 31.75
N GLY A 44 4.70 5.44 30.98
CA GLY A 44 5.33 4.92 29.78
C GLY A 44 5.20 5.87 28.59
N TYR A 45 5.81 5.49 27.47
CA TYR A 45 5.67 6.21 26.22
C TYR A 45 5.50 5.25 25.04
N GLY A 46 4.85 5.74 23.98
CA GLY A 46 4.74 5.09 22.68
C GLY A 46 5.45 5.90 21.61
N LEU A 47 5.78 5.25 20.49
CA LEU A 47 6.43 5.87 19.35
C LEU A 47 5.66 5.56 18.08
N GLY A 48 5.60 6.55 17.20
CA GLY A 48 5.03 6.43 15.87
C GLY A 48 5.62 7.49 14.95
N SER A 49 5.02 7.60 13.78
CA SER A 49 5.37 8.55 12.74
C SER A 49 4.16 9.36 12.34
N GLY A 50 4.37 10.48 11.65
CA GLY A 50 3.31 11.26 11.06
C GLY A 50 3.76 11.96 9.80
N VAL A 51 2.82 12.42 8.98
CA VAL A 51 3.09 13.20 7.77
C VAL A 51 2.43 14.57 7.87
N VAL A 52 3.18 15.62 7.58
CA VAL A 52 2.67 17.00 7.52
C VAL A 52 1.84 17.15 6.25
N ILE A 53 0.52 17.32 6.40
CA ILE A 53 -0.46 17.30 5.30
C ILE A 53 -1.18 18.63 5.10
N ALA A 54 -1.08 19.53 6.07
CA ALA A 54 -1.44 20.94 5.92
C ALA A 54 -0.71 21.75 7.01
N LYS A 55 -0.89 23.08 6.98
CA LYS A 55 -0.38 23.96 8.05
C LYS A 55 -0.90 23.49 9.41
N ASP A 56 0.00 23.29 10.36
CA ASP A 56 -0.28 22.80 11.72
C ASP A 56 -1.05 21.46 11.75
N GLN A 57 -1.02 20.65 10.68
CA GLN A 57 -1.76 19.39 10.62
C GLN A 57 -0.84 18.23 10.23
N VAL A 58 -0.83 17.21 11.09
CA VAL A 58 -0.04 16.00 10.91
C VAL A 58 -0.98 14.80 10.92
N VAL A 59 -1.02 14.03 9.84
CA VAL A 59 -1.72 12.73 9.85
C VAL A 59 -0.84 11.66 10.47
N THR A 60 -1.45 10.76 11.22
CA THR A 60 -0.83 9.56 11.79
C THR A 60 -1.89 8.45 11.91
N ASN A 61 -1.53 7.30 12.46
CA ASN A 61 -2.53 6.31 12.85
C ASN A 61 -3.17 6.63 14.19
N CYS A 62 -4.47 6.36 14.30
CA CYS A 62 -5.18 6.55 15.55
C CYS A 62 -4.67 5.62 16.67
N HIS A 63 -4.27 4.39 16.36
CA HIS A 63 -3.71 3.47 17.36
C HIS A 63 -2.43 3.99 18.01
N VAL A 64 -1.67 4.88 17.34
CA VAL A 64 -0.48 5.53 17.91
C VAL A 64 -0.87 6.44 19.07
N VAL A 65 -2.04 7.09 19.01
CA VAL A 65 -2.49 8.11 19.96
C VAL A 65 -3.66 7.68 20.86
N ALA A 66 -4.25 6.50 20.63
CA ALA A 66 -5.49 6.05 21.26
C ALA A 66 -5.51 6.03 22.80
N SER A 67 -4.35 5.85 23.44
CA SER A 67 -4.19 5.80 24.90
C SER A 67 -3.28 6.92 25.44
N ALA A 68 -3.04 7.95 24.62
CA ALA A 68 -2.13 9.03 24.95
C ALA A 68 -2.77 10.02 25.92
N VAL A 69 -2.04 10.40 26.96
CA VAL A 69 -2.37 11.58 27.79
C VAL A 69 -1.69 12.85 27.27
N SER A 70 -0.67 12.68 26.42
CA SER A 70 0.01 13.77 25.70
C SER A 70 0.60 13.23 24.40
N VAL A 71 0.65 14.07 23.38
CA VAL A 71 1.23 13.74 22.08
C VAL A 71 2.21 14.84 21.69
N THR A 72 3.46 14.45 21.45
CA THR A 72 4.56 15.34 21.06
C THR A 72 5.06 14.96 19.67
N ILE A 73 5.18 15.95 18.80
CA ILE A 73 5.77 15.83 17.48
C ILE A 73 7.22 16.29 17.61
N ASN A 74 8.17 15.40 17.29
CA ASN A 74 9.58 15.73 17.20
C ASN A 74 9.96 15.95 15.72
N ALA A 75 10.46 17.15 15.42
CA ALA A 75 10.85 17.53 14.08
C ALA A 75 12.05 18.48 14.11
N LYS A 76 13.08 18.18 13.31
CA LYS A 76 14.32 18.99 13.21
C LYS A 76 14.97 19.33 14.56
N GLY A 77 14.81 18.44 15.55
CA GLY A 77 15.35 18.62 16.91
C GLY A 77 14.47 19.44 17.85
N GLU A 78 13.33 19.94 17.38
CA GLU A 78 12.33 20.66 18.18
C GLU A 78 11.13 19.77 18.51
N ASN A 79 10.43 20.12 19.59
CA ASN A 79 9.25 19.41 20.08
C ASN A 79 8.03 20.32 20.02
N TYR A 80 6.95 19.81 19.45
CA TYR A 80 5.67 20.52 19.32
C TYR A 80 4.57 19.67 19.96
N ALA A 81 3.73 20.27 20.80
CA ALA A 81 2.61 19.57 21.41
C ALA A 81 1.40 19.54 20.47
N ALA A 82 0.74 18.40 20.34
CA ALA A 82 -0.57 18.35 19.70
C ALA A 82 -1.64 18.87 20.66
N SER A 83 -2.50 19.78 20.19
CA SER A 83 -3.57 20.38 20.98
C SER A 83 -4.93 19.70 20.79
N ALA A 84 -5.16 19.09 19.62
CA ALA A 84 -6.40 18.39 19.28
C ALA A 84 -6.15 17.30 18.23
N LEU A 85 -7.15 16.44 18.01
CA LEU A 85 -7.14 15.46 16.92
C LEU A 85 -8.47 15.43 16.17
N LYS A 86 -8.45 15.00 14.92
CA LYS A 86 -9.63 14.59 14.14
C LYS A 86 -9.48 13.09 13.90
N PRO A 87 -10.32 12.23 14.52
CA PRO A 87 -10.15 10.81 14.40
C PRO A 87 -11.08 10.21 13.35
N ASP A 88 -10.53 9.28 12.57
CA ASP A 88 -11.25 8.21 11.90
C ASP A 88 -10.75 6.89 12.51
N TRP A 89 -11.43 6.46 13.57
CA TRP A 89 -11.03 5.27 14.31
C TRP A 89 -11.18 4.00 13.47
N HIS A 90 -12.21 3.93 12.61
CA HIS A 90 -12.48 2.75 11.80
C HIS A 90 -11.33 2.47 10.84
N HIS A 91 -10.87 3.50 10.10
CA HIS A 91 -9.76 3.40 9.15
C HIS A 91 -8.38 3.60 9.78
N ASP A 92 -8.32 3.76 11.11
CA ASP A 92 -7.07 3.98 11.86
C ASP A 92 -6.27 5.21 11.40
N LEU A 93 -6.95 6.33 11.16
CA LEU A 93 -6.33 7.57 10.68
C LEU A 93 -6.73 8.75 11.57
N CYS A 94 -5.73 9.47 12.09
CA CYS A 94 -5.94 10.61 12.96
C CYS A 94 -5.14 11.81 12.44
N ILE A 95 -5.78 12.98 12.30
CA ILE A 95 -5.09 14.24 12.03
C ILE A 95 -4.89 15.00 13.34
N LEU A 96 -3.65 15.26 13.70
CA LEU A 96 -3.26 16.05 14.87
C LEU A 96 -3.16 17.53 14.51
N LYS A 97 -3.71 18.39 15.36
CA LYS A 97 -3.48 19.85 15.33
C LYS A 97 -2.24 20.17 16.15
N VAL A 98 -1.24 20.78 15.51
CA VAL A 98 0.09 21.02 16.09
C VAL A 98 0.52 22.45 15.81
N GLU A 99 0.21 23.36 16.71
CA GLU A 99 0.44 24.79 16.52
C GLU A 99 1.94 25.13 16.44
N GLY A 100 2.31 25.96 15.45
CA GLY A 100 3.67 26.45 15.28
C GLY A 100 4.59 25.48 14.53
N LEU A 101 4.06 24.34 14.05
CA LEU A 101 4.81 23.40 13.22
C LEU A 101 5.01 23.98 11.82
N ASN A 102 6.18 24.55 11.57
CA ASN A 102 6.55 25.12 10.27
C ASN A 102 7.44 24.15 9.48
N LEU A 103 6.81 23.16 8.84
CA LEU A 103 7.47 22.17 8.00
C LEU A 103 6.87 22.15 6.58
N PRO A 104 7.65 21.69 5.58
CA PRO A 104 7.12 21.43 4.24
C PRO A 104 5.91 20.50 4.29
N VAL A 105 4.82 20.89 3.62
CA VAL A 105 3.59 20.10 3.52
C VAL A 105 3.73 19.12 2.36
N ALA A 106 3.39 17.85 2.59
CA ALA A 106 3.35 16.84 1.53
C ALA A 106 2.21 17.14 0.54
N ASN A 107 2.49 16.99 -0.75
CA ASN A 107 1.44 16.94 -1.76
C ASN A 107 0.65 15.64 -1.61
N ILE A 108 -0.68 15.73 -1.48
CA ILE A 108 -1.53 14.53 -1.37
C ILE A 108 -1.94 14.07 -2.77
N GLY A 109 -1.51 12.87 -3.15
CA GLY A 109 -1.86 12.18 -4.40
C GLY A 109 -3.20 11.45 -4.31
N SER A 110 -3.26 10.24 -4.87
CA SER A 110 -4.46 9.38 -4.82
C SER A 110 -4.08 7.91 -4.71
N SER A 111 -4.63 7.19 -3.73
CA SER A 111 -4.48 5.74 -3.63
C SER A 111 -5.24 5.01 -4.75
N GLN A 112 -6.36 5.58 -5.22
CA GLN A 112 -7.22 4.95 -6.23
C GLN A 112 -6.56 4.86 -7.61
N ASN A 113 -5.59 5.73 -7.90
CA ASN A 113 -4.85 5.71 -9.16
C ASN A 113 -3.66 4.76 -9.16
N LEU A 114 -3.35 4.14 -8.01
CA LEU A 114 -2.25 3.19 -7.91
C LEU A 114 -2.52 1.97 -8.79
N LYS A 115 -1.44 1.43 -9.35
CA LYS A 115 -1.46 0.19 -10.13
C LYS A 115 -0.58 -0.85 -9.50
N TYR A 116 -0.87 -2.12 -9.74
CA TYR A 116 0.05 -3.20 -9.38
C TYR A 116 1.42 -2.94 -10.02
N GLU A 117 2.46 -3.32 -9.27
CA GLU A 117 3.86 -3.16 -9.64
C GLU A 117 4.30 -1.71 -9.85
N GLN A 118 3.46 -0.73 -9.48
CA GLN A 118 3.88 0.66 -9.41
C GLN A 118 4.89 0.84 -8.26
N PRO A 119 6.05 1.50 -8.50
CA PRO A 119 7.01 1.82 -7.46
C PRO A 119 6.41 2.76 -6.41
N VAL A 120 6.70 2.48 -5.14
CA VAL A 120 6.30 3.30 -4.00
C VAL A 120 7.41 3.36 -2.95
N TYR A 121 7.44 4.48 -2.22
CA TYR A 121 8.47 4.81 -1.26
C TYR A 121 7.85 5.05 0.11
N SER A 122 8.20 4.21 1.08
CA SER A 122 7.69 4.33 2.45
C SER A 122 8.71 5.08 3.30
N VAL A 123 8.25 6.03 4.11
CA VAL A 123 9.09 6.80 5.02
C VAL A 123 8.47 6.85 6.41
N GLY A 124 9.25 6.48 7.42
CA GLY A 124 8.84 6.47 8.81
C GLY A 124 10.02 6.55 9.79
N PHE A 125 9.71 6.76 11.06
CA PHE A 125 10.64 6.76 12.18
C PHE A 125 10.61 5.44 12.95
N ALA A 126 11.38 4.47 12.49
CA ALA A 126 11.57 3.22 13.20
C ALA A 126 12.19 3.44 14.61
N GLY A 127 11.43 3.06 15.63
CA GLY A 127 11.83 3.10 17.05
C GLY A 127 12.50 4.42 17.47
N PHE A 128 13.68 4.30 18.09
CA PHE A 128 14.42 5.45 18.63
C PHE A 128 15.27 6.18 17.61
N SER A 129 15.15 5.87 16.31
CA SER A 129 15.93 6.55 15.27
C SER A 129 15.74 8.07 15.36
N PRO A 130 16.84 8.86 15.28
CA PRO A 130 16.78 10.32 15.19
C PRO A 130 16.50 10.80 13.76
N ARG A 131 16.53 9.90 12.77
CA ARG A 131 16.30 10.19 11.35
C ARG A 131 15.19 9.29 10.78
N PRO A 132 14.42 9.78 9.80
CA PRO A 132 13.48 8.94 9.09
C PRO A 132 14.25 7.87 8.30
N ASN A 133 13.63 6.70 8.14
CA ASN A 133 14.09 5.62 7.30
C ASN A 133 13.17 5.53 6.09
N ALA A 134 13.76 5.48 4.91
CA ALA A 134 13.04 5.25 3.67
C ALA A 134 13.26 3.82 3.18
N THR A 135 12.21 3.19 2.67
CA THR A 135 12.28 1.90 1.98
C THR A 135 11.57 2.01 0.63
N SER A 136 12.11 1.37 -0.39
CA SER A 136 11.48 1.24 -1.71
C SER A 136 10.80 -0.11 -1.87
N GLY A 137 9.81 -0.16 -2.74
CA GLY A 137 9.04 -1.34 -3.03
C GLY A 137 7.97 -1.05 -4.06
N TYR A 138 7.01 -1.95 -4.16
CA TYR A 138 6.00 -1.95 -5.21
C TYR A 138 4.62 -2.24 -4.64
N VAL A 139 3.59 -1.70 -5.28
CA VAL A 139 2.21 -2.07 -4.98
C VAL A 139 1.99 -3.53 -5.36
N LYS A 140 1.62 -4.36 -4.39
CA LYS A 140 1.35 -5.79 -4.57
C LYS A 140 -0.13 -6.15 -4.38
N GLY A 141 -0.95 -5.23 -3.89
CA GLY A 141 -2.39 -5.46 -3.67
C GLY A 141 -3.16 -4.17 -3.51
N LEU A 142 -4.37 -4.13 -4.06
CA LEU A 142 -5.29 -3.01 -3.98
C LEU A 142 -6.63 -3.58 -3.57
N TYR A 143 -7.06 -3.37 -2.33
CA TYR A 143 -8.29 -3.94 -1.80
C TYR A 143 -9.36 -2.86 -1.68
N PRO A 144 -10.35 -2.81 -2.58
CA PRO A 144 -11.46 -1.88 -2.46
C PRO A 144 -12.14 -2.04 -1.10
N MET A 145 -12.35 -0.94 -0.40
CA MET A 145 -13.00 -0.91 0.90
C MET A 145 -13.68 0.44 1.08
N ASP A 146 -14.95 0.39 1.49
CA ASP A 146 -15.83 1.56 1.63
C ASP A 146 -15.85 2.43 0.37
N ASP A 147 -15.24 3.61 0.40
CA ASP A 147 -15.15 4.58 -0.69
C ASP A 147 -13.72 4.74 -1.25
N SER A 148 -12.79 3.84 -0.88
CA SER A 148 -11.41 3.89 -1.35
C SER A 148 -10.76 2.49 -1.41
N VAL A 149 -9.45 2.41 -1.13
CA VAL A 149 -8.62 1.21 -1.31
C VAL A 149 -7.58 1.06 -0.20
N VAL A 150 -7.48 -0.12 0.40
CA VAL A 150 -6.34 -0.49 1.24
C VAL A 150 -5.19 -0.96 0.35
N VAL A 151 -4.02 -0.36 0.51
CA VAL A 151 -2.85 -0.62 -0.35
C VAL A 151 -1.93 -1.62 0.34
N ARG A 152 -1.69 -2.76 -0.30
CA ARG A 152 -0.60 -3.68 0.08
C ARG A 152 0.63 -3.38 -0.77
N ALA A 153 1.76 -3.19 -0.11
CA ALA A 153 3.05 -2.94 -0.75
C ALA A 153 4.10 -3.96 -0.29
N SER A 154 5.18 -4.12 -1.06
CA SER A 154 6.32 -4.95 -0.68
C SER A 154 7.28 -4.27 0.30
N ASN A 155 7.14 -2.95 0.50
CA ASN A 155 7.92 -2.19 1.47
C ASN A 155 7.72 -2.76 2.87
N THR A 156 8.81 -3.17 3.49
CA THR A 156 8.78 -3.59 4.89
C THR A 156 8.86 -2.39 5.81
N PHE A 157 8.19 -2.47 6.96
CA PHE A 157 8.28 -1.48 8.02
C PHE A 157 8.42 -2.12 9.40
N ARG A 158 8.93 -1.34 10.35
CA ARG A 158 9.27 -1.72 11.71
C ARG A 158 8.37 -0.99 12.72
N LEU A 159 8.45 -1.39 13.98
CA LEU A 159 7.78 -0.69 15.06
C LEU A 159 8.23 0.79 15.09
N GLY A 160 7.27 1.71 15.14
CA GLY A 160 7.49 3.15 15.08
C GLY A 160 7.22 3.76 13.70
N ASP A 161 7.22 2.98 12.62
CA ASP A 161 6.91 3.49 11.27
C ASP A 161 5.40 3.77 11.07
N SER A 162 4.53 3.22 11.93
CA SER A 162 3.08 3.47 11.91
C SER A 162 2.76 4.97 11.90
N GLY A 163 1.94 5.40 10.94
CA GLY A 163 1.60 6.79 10.66
C GLY A 163 2.55 7.49 9.70
N GLY A 164 3.63 6.83 9.28
CA GLY A 164 4.52 7.30 8.23
C GLY A 164 3.87 7.30 6.85
N GLY A 165 4.52 7.93 5.88
CA GLY A 165 3.97 8.13 4.53
C GLY A 165 4.41 7.07 3.54
N VAL A 166 3.53 6.72 2.60
CA VAL A 166 3.87 6.02 1.36
C VAL A 166 3.70 7.00 0.21
N PHE A 167 4.72 7.16 -0.60
CA PHE A 167 4.81 8.16 -1.67
C PHE A 167 4.96 7.51 -3.04
N ASP A 168 4.41 8.13 -4.08
CA ASP A 168 4.66 7.74 -5.48
C ASP A 168 5.99 8.29 -6.01
N GLU A 169 6.35 7.94 -7.24
CA GLU A 169 7.59 8.40 -7.91
C GLU A 169 7.64 9.91 -8.16
N SER A 170 6.51 10.61 -8.02
CA SER A 170 6.43 12.07 -8.11
C SER A 170 6.52 12.75 -6.73
N GLY A 171 6.71 11.98 -5.65
CA GLY A 171 6.79 12.48 -4.29
C GLY A 171 5.43 12.81 -3.67
N ASN A 172 4.31 12.40 -4.28
CA ASN A 172 2.99 12.62 -3.69
C ASN A 172 2.68 11.54 -2.66
N LEU A 173 2.14 11.93 -1.52
CA LEU A 173 1.62 11.01 -0.50
C LEU A 173 0.41 10.26 -1.06
N VAL A 174 0.50 8.93 -1.12
CA VAL A 174 -0.53 8.04 -1.66
C VAL A 174 -1.09 7.05 -0.65
N ALA A 175 -0.44 6.78 0.49
CA ALA A 175 -1.01 5.99 1.58
C ALA A 175 -0.28 6.26 2.92
N ILE A 176 -0.83 5.76 4.02
CA ILE A 176 -0.27 5.85 5.38
C ILE A 176 0.12 4.46 5.88
N ILE A 177 1.38 4.29 6.28
CA ILE A 177 1.92 3.05 6.85
C ILE A 177 1.13 2.70 8.11
N THR A 178 0.53 1.50 8.18
CA THR A 178 -0.45 1.21 9.26
C THR A 178 -0.25 -0.15 9.92
N VAL A 179 -0.50 -1.26 9.21
CA VAL A 179 -0.60 -2.58 9.84
C VAL A 179 0.03 -3.66 8.97
N LYS A 180 0.57 -4.70 9.61
CA LYS A 180 1.11 -5.87 8.92
C LYS A 180 0.46 -7.14 9.41
N SER A 181 0.34 -8.13 8.54
CA SER A 181 -0.16 -9.45 8.94
C SER A 181 0.82 -10.16 9.88
N PRO A 182 0.36 -11.06 10.77
CA PRO A 182 1.22 -11.87 11.62
C PRO A 182 2.17 -12.81 10.84
N GLY A 183 3.32 -13.17 11.42
CA GLY A 183 4.27 -14.18 10.89
C GLY A 183 5.45 -13.62 10.08
N HIS A 184 6.42 -14.48 9.74
CA HIS A 184 7.72 -14.10 9.15
C HIS A 184 7.61 -13.44 7.75
N ASN A 185 6.65 -13.87 6.91
CA ASN A 185 6.40 -13.29 5.59
C ASN A 185 5.15 -12.40 5.63
N ALA A 186 5.25 -11.28 6.35
CA ALA A 186 4.09 -10.41 6.57
C ALA A 186 3.65 -9.69 5.29
N PHE A 187 2.34 -9.51 5.12
CA PHE A 187 1.76 -8.53 4.19
C PHE A 187 1.68 -7.19 4.90
N TYR A 188 2.11 -6.13 4.22
CA TYR A 188 2.17 -4.77 4.75
C TYR A 188 1.06 -3.93 4.12
N TYR A 189 0.14 -3.43 4.94
CA TYR A 189 -1.05 -2.70 4.53
C TYR A 189 -0.95 -1.23 4.94
N ASN A 190 -1.39 -0.38 4.03
CA ASN A 190 -1.31 1.07 4.14
C ASN A 190 -2.70 1.66 3.86
N MET A 191 -3.11 2.61 4.69
CA MET A 191 -4.44 3.22 4.62
C MET A 191 -4.47 4.35 3.62
N SER A 192 -5.61 4.50 2.97
CA SER A 192 -5.77 5.40 1.83
C SER A 192 -5.66 6.88 2.21
N VAL A 193 -5.11 7.69 1.30
CA VAL A 193 -5.11 9.15 1.45
C VAL A 193 -6.46 9.79 1.17
N GLU A 194 -7.38 9.10 0.51
CA GLU A 194 -8.75 9.54 0.31
C GLU A 194 -9.49 9.68 1.66
N TRP A 195 -9.28 8.75 2.58
CA TRP A 195 -9.81 8.86 3.95
C TRP A 195 -9.17 10.03 4.71
N VAL A 196 -7.87 10.30 4.50
CA VAL A 196 -7.20 11.50 5.05
C VAL A 196 -7.85 12.77 4.52
N LYS A 197 -8.17 12.84 3.21
CA LYS A 197 -8.84 13.99 2.61
C LYS A 197 -10.24 14.21 3.20
N HIS A 198 -11.00 13.13 3.45
CA HIS A 198 -12.31 13.23 4.12
C HIS A 198 -12.17 13.76 5.55
N LEU A 199 -11.12 13.33 6.26
CA LEU A 199 -10.86 13.70 7.65
C LEU A 199 -10.47 15.17 7.83
N LEU A 200 -9.88 15.82 6.81
CA LEU A 200 -9.54 17.26 6.85
C LEU A 200 -10.73 18.15 7.25
N ASN A 201 -11.94 17.76 6.87
CA ASN A 201 -13.17 18.54 7.09
C ASN A 201 -13.93 18.15 8.37
N GLN A 202 -13.44 17.17 9.13
CA GLN A 202 -14.09 16.72 10.37
C GLN A 202 -13.80 17.67 11.54
N PRO A 203 -14.67 17.73 12.55
CA PRO A 203 -14.46 18.55 13.73
C PRO A 203 -13.29 18.05 14.58
N GLU A 204 -12.60 18.98 15.22
CA GLU A 204 -11.55 18.69 16.18
C GLU A 204 -12.13 18.12 17.48
N GLN A 205 -11.41 17.19 18.08
CA GLN A 205 -11.70 16.52 19.34
C GLN A 205 -10.49 16.61 20.28
N SER A 206 -10.72 16.40 21.57
CA SER A 206 -9.65 16.35 22.57
C SER A 206 -8.77 15.12 22.37
N ILE A 207 -7.46 15.25 22.62
CA ILE A 207 -6.49 14.14 22.54
C ILE A 207 -6.86 12.96 23.45
N VAL A 208 -7.52 13.23 24.58
CA VAL A 208 -7.93 12.21 25.56
C VAL A 208 -9.34 11.63 25.30
N SER A 209 -9.86 11.76 24.08
CA SER A 209 -11.17 11.23 23.70
C SER A 209 -11.21 9.70 23.79
N ALA A 210 -12.42 9.15 23.96
CA ALA A 210 -12.64 7.71 23.84
C ALA A 210 -12.22 7.21 22.45
N SER A 211 -11.53 6.07 22.42
CA SER A 211 -11.07 5.42 21.20
C SER A 211 -11.97 4.24 20.82
N GLU A 212 -12.06 3.96 19.53
CA GLU A 212 -12.71 2.77 18.99
C GLU A 212 -11.67 1.86 18.32
N LEU A 213 -12.02 0.58 18.14
CA LEU A 213 -11.13 -0.36 17.46
C LEU A 213 -11.16 -0.11 15.94
N PRO A 214 -9.99 -0.06 15.27
CA PRO A 214 -9.96 -0.05 13.82
C PRO A 214 -10.38 -1.39 13.25
N PHE A 215 -10.83 -1.41 11.99
CA PHE A 215 -11.36 -2.61 11.34
C PHE A 215 -10.40 -3.81 11.42
N TRP A 216 -9.09 -3.56 11.41
CA TRP A 216 -8.06 -4.60 11.43
C TRP A 216 -7.78 -5.16 12.82
N ALA A 217 -8.22 -4.48 13.89
CA ALA A 217 -8.11 -4.91 15.28
C ALA A 217 -9.39 -5.58 15.82
N GLU A 218 -10.46 -5.60 15.02
CA GLU A 218 -11.70 -6.31 15.31
C GLU A 218 -11.51 -7.83 15.27
N SER A 219 -12.55 -8.59 15.61
CA SER A 219 -12.53 -10.06 15.51
C SER A 219 -12.54 -10.54 14.05
N GLU A 220 -12.04 -11.76 13.81
CA GLU A 220 -11.91 -12.33 12.46
C GLU A 220 -13.24 -12.38 11.69
N GLU A 221 -14.37 -12.56 12.40
CA GLU A 221 -15.70 -12.59 11.78
C GLU A 221 -16.10 -11.25 11.17
N LYS A 222 -15.58 -10.14 11.71
CA LYS A 222 -15.82 -8.77 11.24
C LYS A 222 -14.77 -8.31 10.23
N TRP A 223 -13.65 -9.02 10.09
CA TRP A 223 -12.60 -8.60 9.17
C TRP A 223 -13.08 -8.60 7.71
N PRO A 224 -12.62 -7.62 6.92
CA PRO A 224 -12.74 -7.68 5.46
C PRO A 224 -12.15 -8.98 4.90
N PHE A 225 -12.70 -9.46 3.78
CA PHE A 225 -12.28 -10.73 3.19
C PHE A 225 -10.78 -10.80 2.88
N PHE A 226 -10.17 -9.70 2.44
CA PHE A 226 -8.74 -9.64 2.11
C PHE A 226 -7.82 -9.90 3.31
N MET A 227 -8.29 -9.69 4.54
CA MET A 227 -7.54 -10.05 5.74
C MET A 227 -7.73 -11.52 6.09
N ARG A 228 -8.95 -12.04 5.92
CA ARG A 228 -9.32 -13.42 6.26
C ARG A 228 -8.63 -14.45 5.36
N ILE A 229 -8.26 -14.09 4.13
CA ILE A 229 -7.48 -14.97 3.24
C ILE A 229 -6.04 -15.20 3.71
N VAL A 230 -5.49 -14.35 4.59
CA VAL A 230 -4.05 -14.33 4.87
C VAL A 230 -3.62 -15.60 5.60
N GLN A 231 -4.35 -16.02 6.62
CA GLN A 231 -4.00 -17.23 7.38
C GLN A 231 -4.10 -18.51 6.53
N PRO A 232 -5.22 -18.78 5.84
CA PRO A 232 -5.30 -19.95 4.95
C PRO A 232 -4.25 -19.96 3.85
N LEU A 233 -3.92 -18.79 3.27
CA LEU A 233 -2.87 -18.68 2.27
C LEU A 233 -1.49 -19.06 2.84
N LYS A 234 -1.14 -18.56 4.03
CA LYS A 234 0.17 -18.79 4.66
C LYS A 234 0.32 -20.19 5.26
N THR A 235 -0.79 -20.82 5.61
CA THR A 235 -0.83 -22.19 6.16
C THR A 235 -1.16 -23.24 5.11
N GLU A 236 -1.26 -22.84 3.84
CA GLU A 236 -1.58 -23.71 2.71
C GLU A 236 -2.91 -24.46 2.89
N ASN A 237 -3.84 -23.89 3.65
CA ASN A 237 -5.19 -24.41 3.80
C ASN A 237 -6.05 -23.99 2.59
N TRP A 238 -5.81 -24.65 1.46
CA TRP A 238 -6.41 -24.31 0.17
C TRP A 238 -7.93 -24.45 0.15
N GLU A 239 -8.49 -25.41 0.89
CA GLU A 239 -9.93 -25.58 1.03
C GLU A 239 -10.57 -24.37 1.73
N MET A 240 -9.97 -23.91 2.83
CA MET A 240 -10.44 -22.72 3.53
C MET A 240 -10.22 -21.44 2.69
N LEU A 241 -9.07 -21.33 2.02
CA LEU A 241 -8.81 -20.21 1.11
C LEU A 241 -9.88 -20.13 0.01
N ASN A 242 -10.17 -21.25 -0.64
CA ASN A 242 -11.21 -21.35 -1.66
C ASN A 242 -12.58 -20.97 -1.10
N LYS A 243 -12.95 -21.49 0.07
CA LYS A 243 -14.22 -21.17 0.73
C LYS A 243 -14.39 -19.67 0.97
N ILE A 244 -13.36 -19.00 1.49
CA ILE A 244 -13.38 -17.56 1.73
C ILE A 244 -13.44 -16.80 0.41
N ALA A 245 -12.61 -17.15 -0.57
CA ALA A 245 -12.53 -16.46 -1.85
C ALA A 245 -13.82 -16.58 -2.68
N VAL A 246 -14.49 -17.74 -2.64
CA VAL A 246 -15.82 -17.95 -3.25
C VAL A 246 -16.87 -17.06 -2.58
N ALA A 247 -16.88 -17.01 -1.24
CA ALA A 247 -17.81 -16.14 -0.51
C ALA A 247 -17.55 -14.66 -0.79
N TRP A 248 -16.27 -14.27 -0.88
CA TRP A 248 -15.85 -12.92 -1.23
C TRP A 248 -16.35 -12.54 -2.63
N TYR A 249 -16.04 -13.35 -3.65
CA TYR A 249 -16.46 -13.08 -5.03
C TYR A 249 -17.99 -13.04 -5.19
N ALA A 250 -18.73 -13.85 -4.43
CA ALA A 250 -20.19 -13.81 -4.41
C ALA A 250 -20.74 -12.50 -3.84
N LYS A 251 -20.06 -11.92 -2.85
CA LYS A 251 -20.45 -10.65 -2.22
C LYS A 251 -19.99 -9.44 -3.04
N GLU A 252 -18.82 -9.54 -3.67
CA GLU A 252 -18.14 -8.48 -4.39
C GLU A 252 -17.64 -8.98 -5.76
N PRO A 253 -18.52 -9.20 -6.75
CA PRO A 253 -18.17 -9.86 -8.01
C PRO A 253 -17.24 -9.03 -8.92
N ASN A 254 -17.08 -7.74 -8.62
CA ASN A 254 -16.19 -6.85 -9.37
C ASN A 254 -14.77 -6.81 -8.82
N THR A 255 -14.53 -7.36 -7.62
CA THR A 255 -13.23 -7.36 -6.95
C THR A 255 -12.32 -8.41 -7.58
N THR A 256 -11.24 -7.96 -8.22
CA THR A 256 -10.29 -8.83 -8.94
C THR A 256 -9.50 -9.71 -7.97
N GLU A 257 -9.27 -9.22 -6.76
CA GLU A 257 -8.52 -9.85 -5.68
C GLU A 257 -9.23 -11.13 -5.21
N ALA A 258 -10.55 -11.11 -5.09
CA ALA A 258 -11.35 -12.29 -4.74
C ALA A 258 -11.16 -13.42 -5.76
N LEU A 259 -11.18 -13.07 -7.05
CA LEU A 259 -10.97 -14.01 -8.14
C LEU A 259 -9.54 -14.55 -8.16
N PHE A 260 -8.55 -13.69 -7.89
CA PHE A 260 -7.14 -14.06 -7.81
C PHE A 260 -6.87 -15.09 -6.71
N TYR A 261 -7.34 -14.86 -5.48
CA TYR A 261 -7.12 -15.83 -4.39
C TYR A 261 -7.90 -17.13 -4.61
N ARG A 262 -9.06 -17.07 -5.28
CA ARG A 262 -9.78 -18.27 -5.70
C ARG A 262 -8.97 -19.08 -6.71
N ALA A 263 -8.36 -18.42 -7.69
CA ALA A 263 -7.52 -19.08 -8.70
C ALA A 263 -6.29 -19.75 -8.07
N ILE A 264 -5.65 -19.11 -7.08
CA ILE A 264 -4.56 -19.73 -6.29
C ILE A 264 -5.05 -21.02 -5.63
N ALA A 265 -6.19 -20.96 -4.94
CA ALA A 265 -6.73 -22.13 -4.25
C ALA A 265 -7.09 -23.25 -5.23
N GLU A 266 -7.72 -22.92 -6.37
CA GLU A 266 -8.06 -23.88 -7.41
C GLU A 266 -6.82 -24.54 -8.03
N TYR A 267 -5.75 -23.77 -8.30
CA TYR A 267 -4.47 -24.29 -8.78
C TYR A 267 -3.86 -25.26 -7.77
N SER A 268 -3.79 -24.87 -6.50
CA SER A 268 -3.24 -25.71 -5.42
C SER A 268 -4.07 -26.98 -5.19
N LEU A 269 -5.38 -26.93 -5.40
CA LEU A 269 -6.32 -28.06 -5.34
C LEU A 269 -6.37 -28.89 -6.65
N LYS A 270 -5.42 -28.66 -7.58
CA LYS A 270 -5.30 -29.40 -8.85
C LYS A 270 -6.47 -29.23 -9.81
N ASN A 271 -7.24 -28.15 -9.67
CA ASN A 271 -8.26 -27.72 -10.62
C ASN A 271 -7.69 -26.74 -11.65
N GLU A 272 -6.63 -27.14 -12.34
CA GLU A 272 -5.81 -26.24 -13.19
C GLU A 272 -6.61 -25.56 -14.30
N ALA A 273 -7.58 -26.24 -14.91
CA ALA A 273 -8.43 -25.64 -15.94
C ALA A 273 -9.26 -24.43 -15.43
N LYS A 274 -9.76 -24.51 -14.18
CA LYS A 274 -10.48 -23.38 -13.56
C LYS A 274 -9.52 -22.28 -13.14
N ALA A 275 -8.38 -22.66 -12.59
CA ALA A 275 -7.34 -21.72 -12.21
C ALA A 275 -6.84 -20.92 -13.41
N GLU A 276 -6.54 -21.57 -14.54
CA GLU A 276 -6.12 -20.93 -15.80
C GLU A 276 -7.18 -19.92 -16.27
N GLN A 277 -8.46 -20.31 -16.27
CA GLN A 277 -9.56 -19.43 -16.63
C GLN A 277 -9.62 -18.19 -15.72
N HIS A 278 -9.55 -18.37 -14.41
CA HIS A 278 -9.66 -17.24 -13.47
C HIS A 278 -8.40 -16.38 -13.44
N PHE A 279 -7.19 -16.93 -13.52
CA PHE A 279 -5.98 -16.13 -13.66
C PHE A 279 -5.98 -15.33 -14.97
N SER A 280 -6.44 -15.91 -16.08
CA SER A 280 -6.59 -15.19 -17.34
C SER A 280 -7.55 -14.00 -17.21
N GLN A 281 -8.66 -14.17 -16.48
CA GLN A 281 -9.59 -13.07 -16.18
C GLN A 281 -8.94 -12.00 -15.29
N VAL A 282 -8.12 -12.40 -14.31
CA VAL A 282 -7.38 -11.48 -13.45
C VAL A 282 -6.40 -10.65 -14.29
N VAL A 283 -5.59 -11.27 -15.15
CA VAL A 283 -4.65 -10.57 -16.03
C VAL A 283 -5.37 -9.68 -17.04
N ALA A 284 -6.52 -10.10 -17.57
CA ALA A 284 -7.32 -9.28 -18.47
C ALA A 284 -7.87 -8.00 -17.80
N LYS A 285 -8.20 -8.06 -16.51
CA LYS A 285 -8.64 -6.89 -15.71
C LYS A 285 -7.47 -6.06 -15.19
N ASN A 286 -6.37 -6.71 -14.85
CA ASN A 286 -5.17 -6.11 -14.30
C ASN A 286 -3.93 -6.75 -14.93
N GLY A 287 -3.50 -6.16 -16.05
CA GLY A 287 -2.33 -6.62 -16.80
C GLY A 287 -1.01 -6.48 -16.06
N ASN A 288 -0.98 -5.84 -14.90
CA ASN A 288 0.21 -5.74 -14.05
C ASN A 288 0.21 -6.77 -12.92
N ASN A 289 -0.73 -7.72 -12.87
CA ASN A 289 -0.72 -8.76 -11.84
C ASN A 289 0.35 -9.83 -12.14
N SER A 290 1.58 -9.53 -11.75
CA SER A 290 2.77 -10.38 -11.88
C SER A 290 2.54 -11.80 -11.34
N SER A 291 1.91 -11.93 -10.17
CA SER A 291 1.63 -13.22 -9.56
C SER A 291 0.65 -14.06 -10.38
N ALA A 292 -0.38 -13.46 -10.98
CA ALA A 292 -1.31 -14.19 -11.85
C ALA A 292 -0.61 -14.65 -13.14
N MET A 293 0.25 -13.80 -13.72
CA MET A 293 1.09 -14.18 -14.86
C MET A 293 2.04 -15.34 -14.53
N TYR A 294 2.63 -15.33 -13.34
CA TYR A 294 3.47 -16.42 -12.86
C TYR A 294 2.71 -17.75 -12.83
N TYR A 295 1.52 -17.79 -12.22
CA TYR A 295 0.73 -19.02 -12.18
C TYR A 295 0.26 -19.47 -13.57
N LEU A 296 -0.10 -18.55 -14.46
CA LEU A 296 -0.38 -18.90 -15.87
C LEU A 296 0.86 -19.51 -16.54
N GLY A 297 2.05 -19.00 -16.25
CA GLY A 297 3.31 -19.53 -16.78
C GLY A 297 3.56 -20.97 -16.31
N LEU A 298 3.36 -21.23 -15.02
CA LEU A 298 3.45 -22.59 -14.46
C LEU A 298 2.45 -23.55 -15.11
N ILE A 299 1.19 -23.13 -15.28
CA ILE A 299 0.15 -23.94 -15.91
C ILE A 299 0.49 -24.20 -17.38
N ALA A 300 0.93 -23.17 -18.12
CA ALA A 300 1.32 -23.30 -19.52
C ALA A 300 2.47 -24.29 -19.69
N GLU A 301 3.51 -24.22 -18.84
CA GLU A 301 4.62 -25.15 -18.87
C GLU A 301 4.17 -26.59 -18.60
N ASN A 302 3.40 -26.81 -17.53
CA ASN A 302 2.92 -28.13 -17.14
C ASN A 302 1.98 -28.76 -18.18
N THR A 303 1.31 -27.95 -18.99
CA THR A 303 0.40 -28.40 -20.05
C THR A 303 1.06 -28.49 -21.43
N GLY A 304 2.39 -28.35 -21.50
CA GLY A 304 3.16 -28.46 -22.74
C GLY A 304 3.09 -27.23 -23.66
N LYS A 305 2.54 -26.12 -23.18
CA LYS A 305 2.47 -24.83 -23.89
C LYS A 305 3.71 -23.98 -23.62
N HIS A 306 4.90 -24.56 -23.83
CA HIS A 306 6.19 -23.94 -23.47
C HIS A 306 6.38 -22.52 -24.05
N MET A 307 5.97 -22.30 -25.30
CA MET A 307 6.06 -20.98 -25.93
C MET A 307 5.17 -19.92 -25.25
N GLU A 308 4.03 -20.32 -24.71
CA GLU A 308 3.16 -19.42 -23.95
C GLU A 308 3.80 -19.05 -22.60
N ALA A 309 4.41 -20.02 -21.92
CA ALA A 309 5.17 -19.78 -20.70
C ALA A 309 6.37 -18.82 -20.94
N LEU A 310 7.11 -18.99 -22.04
CA LEU A 310 8.19 -18.06 -22.44
C LEU A 310 7.69 -16.64 -22.70
N ASN A 311 6.51 -16.48 -23.30
CA ASN A 311 5.91 -15.15 -23.50
C ASN A 311 5.56 -14.48 -22.15
N LEU A 312 5.07 -15.26 -21.18
CA LEU A 312 4.79 -14.77 -19.83
C LEU A 312 6.07 -14.39 -19.09
N VAL A 313 7.16 -15.15 -19.26
CA VAL A 313 8.49 -14.76 -18.76
C VAL A 313 8.92 -13.41 -19.34
N ALA A 314 8.79 -13.21 -20.65
CA ALA A 314 9.16 -11.94 -21.28
C ALA A 314 8.29 -10.76 -20.81
N ALA A 315 7.00 -11.00 -20.54
CA ALA A 315 6.13 -10.00 -19.94
C ALA A 315 6.59 -9.65 -18.51
N LEU A 316 6.92 -10.66 -17.71
CA LEU A 316 7.39 -10.50 -16.33
C LEU A 316 8.75 -9.80 -16.26
N ASP A 317 9.70 -10.04 -17.17
CA ASP A 317 11.02 -9.38 -17.17
C ASP A 317 10.93 -7.84 -17.23
N ASN A 318 9.85 -7.31 -17.81
CA ASN A 318 9.60 -5.87 -17.89
C ASN A 318 8.80 -5.32 -16.69
N LEU A 319 8.20 -6.20 -15.88
CA LEU A 319 7.21 -5.84 -14.86
C LEU A 319 7.70 -6.18 -13.45
N ASP A 320 8.12 -7.43 -13.23
CA ASP A 320 8.69 -7.95 -11.99
C ASP A 320 9.77 -8.99 -12.33
N GLN A 321 11.03 -8.53 -12.35
CA GLN A 321 12.19 -9.37 -12.68
C GLN A 321 12.42 -10.50 -11.68
N ILE A 322 11.99 -10.33 -10.42
CA ILE A 322 12.12 -11.38 -9.40
C ILE A 322 11.19 -12.53 -9.76
N THR A 323 9.91 -12.22 -9.99
CA THR A 323 8.92 -13.22 -10.41
C THR A 323 9.26 -13.85 -11.77
N ALA A 324 9.84 -13.09 -12.70
CA ALA A 324 10.36 -13.64 -13.95
C ALA A 324 11.47 -14.67 -13.70
N GLY A 325 12.40 -14.38 -12.79
CA GLY A 325 13.45 -15.31 -12.35
C GLY A 325 12.90 -16.58 -11.73
N GLU A 326 11.93 -16.45 -10.82
CA GLU A 326 11.24 -17.60 -10.19
C GLU A 326 10.59 -18.50 -11.25
N LEU A 327 9.93 -17.92 -12.26
CA LEU A 327 9.33 -18.69 -13.34
C LEU A 327 10.40 -19.38 -14.22
N LYS A 328 11.49 -18.70 -14.56
CA LYS A 328 12.62 -19.28 -15.31
C LYS A 328 13.21 -20.49 -14.59
N VAL A 329 13.37 -20.41 -13.27
CA VAL A 329 13.82 -21.53 -12.43
C VAL A 329 12.80 -22.67 -12.48
N ALA A 330 11.51 -22.38 -12.28
CA ALA A 330 10.46 -23.40 -12.31
C ALA A 330 10.36 -24.13 -13.66
N MET A 331 10.69 -23.44 -14.76
CA MET A 331 10.75 -23.99 -16.12
C MET A 331 12.08 -24.70 -16.44
N GLY A 332 13.07 -24.68 -15.55
CA GLY A 332 14.40 -25.24 -15.80
C GLY A 332 15.26 -24.46 -16.81
N ILE A 333 14.94 -23.19 -17.05
CA ILE A 333 15.69 -22.28 -17.93
C ILE A 333 16.90 -21.66 -17.21
N ALA A 334 16.78 -21.44 -15.90
CA ALA A 334 17.80 -20.84 -15.05
C ALA A 334 18.07 -21.71 -13.81
N GLU A 335 19.28 -21.62 -13.26
CA GLU A 335 19.63 -22.21 -11.97
C GLU A 335 19.31 -21.25 -10.81
N ASN A 336 19.09 -21.82 -9.61
CA ASN A 336 18.87 -21.09 -8.35
C ASN A 336 20.09 -20.29 -7.89
#